data_AF-A0A7W7TW68-F1
#
_entry.id   AF-A0A7W7TW68-F1
#
_cell.length_a   1.000
_cell.length_b   1.000
_cell.length_c   1.000
_cell.angle_alpha   90.00
_cell.angle_beta   90.00
_cell.angle_gamma   90.00
#
_symmetry.space_group_name_H-M   'P 1'
#
loop_
_entity.id
_entity.type
_entity.pdbx_description
1 polymer ?
#
loop_
_entity_poly.entity_id
_entity_poly.type
_entity_poly.pdbx_seq_one_letter_code
_entity_poly.pdbx_strand_id
1 'polypeptide(L)'
;MASSTVRPDDEDRDVAARLLLSAAKLSYDPAAEVDWDTPLDKDFHGQSPEWNSLYGTAYWQEMTEEQRKELTRQESASVASTGIWFEMILQQLVLRDIYLMDHTDPRFQWALTEIADECRHSIMFARGSEKLGAPAYRPKRAVLELGRFMKTVGFGEAAYAGILVAEEVLDVMQRDWMRDERVVPFVRTINNIHVVEESRHMKFARDETRRHLARASRPRRHFQALVVAIAAYYIITSLVNPEVYVRAGLDPERARREAAANEHYKALLRASCAGLMEFLASARLLTRPALHFYKRANLI
;
A
#
# COMPACT_ATOMS: atom_id res chain seq x y z
N MET A 1 -39.64 5.37 19.92
CA MET A 1 -38.43 5.14 19.10
C MET A 1 -37.55 6.37 19.26
N ALA A 2 -36.55 6.31 20.14
CA ALA A 2 -35.66 7.45 20.38
C ALA A 2 -34.69 7.55 19.21
N SER A 3 -34.82 8.62 18.42
CA SER A 3 -33.86 8.97 17.38
C SER A 3 -32.55 9.32 18.06
N SER A 4 -31.54 8.46 17.91
CA SER A 4 -30.17 8.71 18.34
C SER A 4 -29.62 9.89 17.53
N THR A 5 -29.67 11.08 18.09
CA THR A 5 -28.99 12.27 17.54
C THR A 5 -27.60 12.34 18.14
N VAL A 6 -26.74 11.37 17.78
CA VAL A 6 -25.30 11.53 18.02
C VAL A 6 -24.82 12.61 17.04
N ARG A 7 -24.10 13.62 17.54
CA ARG A 7 -23.50 14.63 16.68
C ARG A 7 -22.38 13.96 15.87
N PRO A 8 -22.18 14.33 14.59
CA PRO A 8 -21.09 13.76 13.78
C PRO A 8 -19.74 13.79 14.50
N ASP A 9 -19.42 14.91 15.17
CA ASP A 9 -18.17 15.06 15.94
C ASP A 9 -18.01 14.06 17.11
N ASP A 10 -19.10 13.54 17.69
CA ASP A 10 -19.07 12.54 18.77
C ASP A 10 -18.87 11.11 18.23
N GLU A 11 -19.43 10.79 17.06
CA GLU A 11 -19.19 9.52 16.34
C GLU A 11 -17.73 9.42 15.85
N ASP A 12 -17.15 10.54 15.40
CA ASP A 12 -15.79 10.60 14.86
C ASP A 12 -14.72 10.50 15.97
N ARG A 13 -14.94 11.17 17.11
CA ARG A 13 -14.10 10.99 18.32
C ARG A 13 -14.10 9.54 18.80
N ASP A 14 -15.24 8.87 18.67
CA ASP A 14 -15.39 7.46 19.04
C ASP A 14 -14.61 6.51 18.11
N VAL A 15 -14.41 6.82 16.82
CA VAL A 15 -13.57 5.97 15.94
C VAL A 15 -12.11 5.99 16.38
N ALA A 16 -11.49 7.18 16.48
CA ALA A 16 -10.07 7.29 16.86
C ALA A 16 -9.79 6.75 18.26
N ALA A 17 -10.68 7.00 19.23
CA ALA A 17 -10.55 6.44 20.58
C ALA A 17 -10.62 4.91 20.59
N ARG A 18 -11.53 4.30 19.82
CA ARG A 18 -11.60 2.83 19.68
C ARG A 18 -10.36 2.25 19.00
N LEU A 19 -9.81 2.95 18.01
CA LEU A 19 -8.58 2.53 17.33
C LEU A 19 -7.38 2.56 18.28
N LEU A 20 -7.23 3.60 19.10
CA LEU A 20 -6.21 3.67 20.15
C LEU A 20 -6.31 2.49 21.14
N LEU A 21 -7.53 2.18 21.60
CA LEU A 21 -7.77 1.02 22.47
C LEU A 21 -7.42 -0.31 21.77
N SER A 22 -7.62 -0.39 20.45
CA SER A 22 -7.28 -1.57 19.66
C SER A 22 -5.77 -1.71 19.51
N ALA A 23 -5.05 -0.64 19.16
CA ALA A 23 -3.59 -0.65 19.00
C ALA A 23 -2.88 -0.96 20.32
N ALA A 24 -3.37 -0.44 21.44
CA ALA A 24 -2.84 -0.75 22.76
C ALA A 24 -2.98 -2.24 23.16
N LYS A 25 -3.96 -2.95 22.58
CA LYS A 25 -4.17 -4.39 22.84
C LYS A 25 -3.39 -5.28 21.89
N LEU A 26 -3.20 -4.84 20.64
CA LEU A 26 -2.68 -5.65 19.56
C LEU A 26 -1.79 -4.79 18.64
N SER A 27 -0.55 -4.60 19.08
CA SER A 27 0.54 -4.07 18.28
C SER A 27 1.73 -5.01 18.40
N TYR A 28 2.37 -5.28 17.28
CA TYR A 28 3.50 -6.19 17.20
C TYR A 28 4.81 -5.40 17.28
N ASP A 29 5.88 -6.03 17.78
CA ASP A 29 7.23 -5.52 17.59
C ASP A 29 7.92 -6.32 16.48
N PRO A 30 8.03 -5.79 15.24
CA PRO A 30 8.70 -6.48 14.16
C PRO A 30 10.13 -6.93 14.47
N ALA A 31 10.82 -6.24 15.38
CA ALA A 31 12.18 -6.60 15.75
C ALA A 31 12.24 -7.93 16.52
N ALA A 32 11.18 -8.26 17.27
CA ALA A 32 11.07 -9.48 18.07
C ALA A 32 10.25 -10.59 17.38
N GLU A 33 9.22 -10.22 16.61
CA GLU A 33 8.26 -11.17 16.02
C GLU A 33 8.80 -11.85 14.76
N VAL A 34 9.59 -11.13 13.96
CA VAL A 34 10.17 -11.67 12.72
C VAL A 34 11.47 -12.38 13.05
N ASP A 35 11.61 -13.63 12.60
CA ASP A 35 12.88 -14.35 12.66
C ASP A 35 13.88 -13.71 11.68
N TRP A 36 14.77 -12.88 12.22
CA TRP A 36 15.82 -12.21 11.49
C TRP A 36 17.09 -13.07 11.35
N ASP A 37 17.31 -14.02 12.25
CA ASP A 37 18.59 -14.74 12.38
C ASP A 37 18.70 -15.95 11.46
N THR A 38 17.59 -16.65 11.18
CA THR A 38 17.62 -17.79 10.25
C THR A 38 18.03 -17.33 8.84
N PRO A 39 19.08 -17.91 8.23
CA PRO A 39 19.48 -17.55 6.86
C PRO A 39 18.34 -17.70 5.85
N LEU A 40 18.35 -16.87 4.80
CA LEU A 40 17.39 -17.00 3.71
C LEU A 40 17.53 -18.37 3.03
N ASP A 41 16.49 -19.19 3.15
CA ASP A 41 16.32 -20.37 2.32
C ASP A 41 15.78 -19.96 0.94
N LYS A 42 16.61 -20.16 -0.09
CA LYS A 42 16.31 -19.78 -1.48
C LYS A 42 15.40 -20.78 -2.18
N ASP A 43 15.05 -21.89 -1.54
CA ASP A 43 14.04 -22.81 -2.04
C ASP A 43 12.61 -22.31 -1.86
N PHE A 44 12.40 -21.22 -1.12
CA PHE A 44 11.12 -20.56 -1.00
C PHE A 44 10.97 -19.38 -1.97
N HIS A 45 9.71 -19.10 -2.32
CA HIS A 45 9.34 -17.86 -3.00
C HIS A 45 9.32 -16.67 -2.02
N GLY A 46 9.45 -15.46 -2.56
CA GLY A 46 9.25 -14.23 -1.77
C GLY A 46 7.80 -13.74 -1.71
N GLN A 47 6.98 -14.16 -2.67
CA GLN A 47 5.55 -13.91 -2.74
C GLN A 47 4.86 -15.13 -3.35
N SER A 48 3.55 -15.26 -3.17
CA SER A 48 2.79 -16.30 -3.87
C SER A 48 3.03 -16.17 -5.39
N PRO A 49 3.43 -17.26 -6.08
CA PRO A 49 3.75 -17.22 -7.51
C PRO A 49 2.68 -16.55 -8.37
N GLU A 50 1.41 -16.73 -8.03
CA GLU A 50 0.26 -16.19 -8.77
C GLU A 50 0.24 -14.66 -8.80
N TRP A 51 0.89 -14.00 -7.83
CA TRP A 51 1.07 -12.54 -7.77
C TRP A 51 2.28 -12.04 -8.58
N ASN A 52 3.08 -12.92 -9.16
CA ASN A 52 4.23 -12.51 -9.96
C ASN A 52 3.80 -11.87 -11.29
N SER A 53 4.51 -10.81 -11.68
CA SER A 53 4.19 -10.06 -12.89
C SER A 53 4.26 -10.88 -14.20
N LEU A 54 5.02 -11.98 -14.20
CA LEU A 54 5.14 -12.89 -15.34
C LEU A 54 4.31 -14.17 -15.19
N TYR A 55 3.65 -14.41 -14.04
CA TYR A 55 2.91 -15.65 -13.83
C TYR A 55 1.91 -15.92 -14.95
N GLY A 56 1.94 -17.16 -15.46
CA GLY A 56 1.04 -17.60 -16.54
C GLY A 56 1.45 -17.16 -17.94
N THR A 57 2.49 -16.33 -18.13
CA THR A 57 2.99 -15.98 -19.47
C THR A 57 3.89 -17.08 -20.06
N ALA A 58 4.18 -16.99 -21.36
CA ALA A 58 5.12 -17.90 -22.01
C ALA A 58 6.52 -17.82 -21.37
N TYR A 59 7.01 -16.63 -21.05
CA TYR A 59 8.31 -16.46 -20.41
C TYR A 59 8.36 -17.15 -19.04
N TRP A 60 7.29 -17.05 -18.23
CA TRP A 60 7.22 -17.77 -16.96
C TRP A 60 7.30 -19.28 -17.11
N GLN A 61 6.67 -19.84 -18.15
CA GLN A 61 6.74 -21.28 -18.43
C GLN A 61 8.15 -21.74 -18.83
N GLU A 62 8.92 -20.86 -19.49
CA GLU A 62 10.30 -21.11 -19.89
C GLU A 62 11.32 -20.94 -18.74
N MET A 63 10.97 -20.21 -17.69
CA MET A 63 11.85 -19.97 -16.54
C MET A 63 12.15 -21.26 -15.77
N THR A 64 13.38 -21.38 -15.28
CA THR A 64 13.72 -22.40 -14.28
C THR A 64 13.01 -22.11 -12.96
N GLU A 65 12.88 -23.13 -12.13
CA GLU A 65 12.29 -22.97 -10.79
C GLU A 65 13.10 -21.99 -9.93
N GLU A 66 14.42 -21.99 -10.05
CA GLU A 66 15.31 -21.04 -9.38
C GLU A 66 15.04 -19.59 -9.82
N GLN A 67 14.83 -19.35 -11.12
CA GLN A 67 14.50 -18.04 -11.65
C GLN A 67 13.13 -17.56 -11.15
N ARG A 68 12.14 -18.45 -11.04
CA ARG A 68 10.81 -18.11 -10.50
C ARG A 68 10.90 -17.71 -9.03
N LYS A 69 11.61 -18.49 -8.22
CA LYS A 69 11.84 -18.20 -6.80
C LYS A 69 12.61 -16.89 -6.63
N GLU A 70 13.67 -16.66 -7.41
CA GLU A 70 14.42 -15.40 -7.37
C GLU A 70 13.56 -14.22 -7.78
N LEU A 71 12.82 -14.31 -8.89
CA LEU A 71 11.95 -13.23 -9.34
C LEU A 71 10.90 -12.88 -8.30
N THR A 72 10.27 -13.87 -7.67
CA THR A 72 9.29 -13.61 -6.59
C THR A 72 9.91 -12.91 -5.38
N ARG A 73 11.16 -13.23 -5.00
CA ARG A 73 11.89 -12.51 -3.93
C ARG A 73 12.22 -11.07 -4.30
N GLN A 74 12.64 -10.85 -5.53
CA GLN A 74 12.97 -9.50 -6.00
C GLN A 74 11.71 -8.63 -6.16
N GLU A 75 10.61 -9.19 -6.65
CA GLU A 75 9.33 -8.47 -6.73
C GLU A 75 8.73 -8.18 -5.35
N SER A 76 8.78 -9.12 -4.39
CA SER A 76 8.31 -8.84 -3.02
C SER A 76 9.11 -7.71 -2.36
N ALA A 77 10.43 -7.66 -2.58
CA ALA A 77 11.27 -6.54 -2.11
C ALA A 77 11.01 -5.22 -2.86
N SER A 78 10.63 -5.28 -4.15
CA SER A 78 10.21 -4.11 -4.93
C SER A 78 8.90 -3.51 -4.41
N VAL A 79 7.94 -4.37 -4.05
CA VAL A 79 6.70 -3.96 -3.38
C VAL A 79 7.00 -3.30 -2.04
N ALA A 80 7.81 -3.94 -1.20
CA ALA A 80 8.24 -3.40 0.09
C ALA A 80 8.95 -2.04 -0.04
N SER A 81 9.86 -1.90 -1.02
CA SER A 81 10.56 -0.64 -1.31
C SER A 81 9.61 0.47 -1.77
N THR A 82 8.57 0.11 -2.55
CA THR A 82 7.53 1.05 -2.98
C THR A 82 6.68 1.51 -1.80
N GLY A 83 6.32 0.60 -0.90
CA GLY A 83 5.63 0.91 0.36
C GLY A 83 6.44 1.92 1.19
N ILE A 84 7.72 1.65 1.44
CA ILE A 84 8.60 2.60 2.16
C ILE A 84 8.58 3.99 1.51
N TRP A 85 8.74 4.08 0.19
CA TRP A 85 8.73 5.37 -0.51
C TRP A 85 7.40 6.12 -0.35
N PHE A 86 6.30 5.38 -0.43
CA PHE A 86 4.95 5.91 -0.30
C PHE A 86 4.67 6.41 1.11
N GLU A 87 5.03 5.62 2.14
CA GLU A 87 4.84 6.01 3.53
C GLU A 87 5.64 7.24 3.94
N MET A 88 6.86 7.40 3.41
CA MET A 88 7.62 8.63 3.60
C MET A 88 6.84 9.87 3.13
N ILE A 89 6.01 9.76 2.09
CA ILE A 89 5.16 10.86 1.61
C ILE A 89 3.99 11.07 2.56
N LEU A 90 3.27 10.01 2.91
CA LEU A 90 2.05 10.09 3.72
C LEU A 90 2.31 10.58 5.13
N GLN A 91 3.33 10.06 5.81
CA GLN A 91 3.68 10.49 7.17
C GLN A 91 3.92 12.00 7.23
N GLN A 92 4.53 12.60 6.18
CA GLN A 92 4.70 14.06 6.10
C GLN A 92 3.37 14.79 5.88
N LEU A 93 2.44 14.22 5.12
CA LEU A 93 1.10 14.80 4.93
C LEU A 93 0.30 14.76 6.23
N VAL A 94 0.29 13.63 6.93
CA VAL A 94 -0.40 13.45 8.21
C VAL A 94 0.20 14.37 9.27
N LEU A 95 1.53 14.42 9.40
CA LEU A 95 2.20 15.35 10.33
C LEU A 95 1.84 16.81 10.08
N ARG A 96 1.75 17.24 8.81
CA ARG A 96 1.33 18.61 8.49
C ARG A 96 -0.13 18.86 8.85
N ASP A 97 -1.00 17.88 8.62
CA ASP A 97 -2.44 17.99 8.90
C ASP A 97 -2.71 18.15 10.40
N ILE A 98 -2.02 17.38 11.24
CA ILE A 98 -2.20 17.41 12.70
C ILE A 98 -1.38 18.49 13.43
N TYR A 99 -0.57 19.29 12.71
CA TYR A 99 0.44 20.18 13.28
C TYR A 99 -0.08 21.19 14.33
N LEU A 100 -1.33 21.66 14.17
CA LEU A 100 -1.99 22.59 15.11
C LEU A 100 -3.27 22.00 15.71
N MET A 101 -3.44 20.68 15.65
CA MET A 101 -4.61 20.02 16.22
C MET A 101 -4.53 20.03 17.75
N ASP A 102 -5.68 20.06 18.44
CA ASP A 102 -5.74 19.92 19.90
C ASP A 102 -5.14 18.56 20.30
N HIS A 103 -4.07 18.57 21.10
CA HIS A 103 -3.36 17.35 21.50
C HIS A 103 -4.20 16.43 22.42
N THR A 104 -5.27 16.96 23.01
CA THR A 104 -6.23 16.16 23.78
C THR A 104 -7.26 15.44 22.90
N ASP A 105 -7.32 15.76 21.61
CA ASP A 105 -8.15 15.06 20.64
C ASP A 105 -7.59 13.66 20.35
N PRO A 106 -8.40 12.58 20.47
CA PRO A 106 -7.97 11.23 20.15
C PRO A 106 -7.42 11.07 18.72
N ARG A 107 -7.84 11.92 17.77
CA ARG A 107 -7.33 11.87 16.38
C ARG A 107 -5.88 12.28 16.28
N PHE A 108 -5.44 13.29 17.05
CA PHE A 108 -4.04 13.68 17.10
C PHE A 108 -3.18 12.51 17.62
N GLN A 109 -3.64 11.87 18.70
CA GLN A 109 -2.95 10.74 19.32
C GLN A 109 -2.91 9.54 18.37
N TRP A 110 -4.04 9.22 17.73
CA TRP A 110 -4.12 8.13 16.74
C TRP A 110 -3.18 8.38 15.56
N ALA A 111 -3.19 9.58 14.99
CA ALA A 111 -2.32 9.92 13.86
C ALA A 111 -0.83 9.74 14.21
N LEU A 112 -0.42 10.09 15.44
CA LEU A 112 0.94 9.81 15.91
C LEU A 112 1.21 8.32 16.16
N THR A 113 0.21 7.55 16.60
CA THR A 113 0.30 6.07 16.68
C THR A 113 0.52 5.47 15.29
N GLU A 114 -0.28 5.87 14.31
CA GLU A 114 -0.16 5.46 12.91
C GLU A 114 1.22 5.80 12.34
N ILE A 115 1.72 7.04 12.54
CA ILE A 115 3.08 7.42 12.12
C ILE A 115 4.15 6.55 12.79
N ALA A 116 3.96 6.15 14.06
CA ALA A 116 4.90 5.28 14.76
C ALA A 116 4.87 3.85 14.21
N ASP A 117 3.69 3.32 13.88
CA ASP A 117 3.52 2.04 13.21
C ASP A 117 4.23 2.05 11.85
N GLU A 118 4.03 3.11 11.05
CA GLU A 118 4.68 3.23 9.73
C GLU A 118 6.19 3.36 9.78
N CYS A 119 6.74 3.96 10.85
CA CYS A 119 8.17 3.91 11.10
C CYS A 119 8.65 2.45 11.29
N ARG A 120 7.92 1.64 12.07
CA ARG A 120 8.28 0.24 12.34
C ARG A 120 8.08 -0.63 11.09
N HIS A 121 6.98 -0.44 10.35
CA HIS A 121 6.74 -1.08 9.07
C HIS A 121 7.87 -0.80 8.07
N SER A 122 8.26 0.46 7.92
CA SER A 122 9.32 0.85 7.00
C SER A 122 10.67 0.21 7.36
N ILE A 123 11.01 0.14 8.66
CA ILE A 123 12.22 -0.55 9.12
C ILE A 123 12.11 -2.06 8.86
N MET A 124 10.96 -2.67 9.16
CA MET A 124 10.68 -4.08 8.92
C MET A 124 10.83 -4.44 7.43
N PHE A 125 10.25 -3.64 6.53
CA PHE A 125 10.37 -3.82 5.08
C PHE A 125 11.80 -3.63 4.57
N ALA A 126 12.55 -2.68 5.13
CA ALA A 126 13.95 -2.46 4.77
C ALA A 126 14.82 -3.67 5.16
N ARG A 127 14.69 -4.17 6.39
CA ARG A 127 15.38 -5.38 6.86
C ARG A 127 14.95 -6.63 6.09
N GLY A 128 13.66 -6.74 5.76
CA GLY A 128 13.13 -7.82 4.93
C GLY A 128 13.75 -7.81 3.53
N SER A 129 13.85 -6.64 2.91
CA SER A 129 14.48 -6.47 1.59
C SER A 129 15.97 -6.82 1.61
N GLU A 130 16.69 -6.40 2.66
CA GLU A 130 18.09 -6.78 2.88
C GLU A 130 18.25 -8.30 3.01
N LYS A 131 17.42 -8.94 3.84
CA LYS A 131 17.42 -10.40 4.03
C LYS A 131 17.08 -11.17 2.75
N LEU A 132 16.24 -10.61 1.88
CA LEU A 132 15.96 -11.15 0.54
C LEU A 132 17.13 -10.98 -0.45
N GLY A 133 18.20 -10.26 -0.08
CA GLY A 133 19.31 -9.95 -0.99
C GLY A 133 18.95 -8.92 -2.07
N ALA A 134 17.91 -8.12 -1.84
CA ALA A 134 17.42 -7.12 -2.77
C ALA A 134 18.07 -5.75 -2.52
N PRO A 135 18.23 -4.91 -3.56
CA PRO A 135 18.63 -3.53 -3.39
C PRO A 135 17.44 -2.69 -2.90
N ALA A 136 17.73 -1.44 -2.52
CA ALA A 136 16.68 -0.45 -2.37
C ALA A 136 16.12 -0.06 -3.75
N TYR A 137 15.05 -0.72 -4.19
CA TYR A 137 14.36 -0.36 -5.42
C TYR A 137 13.74 1.04 -5.29
N ARG A 138 13.78 1.81 -6.38
CA ARG A 138 13.24 3.17 -6.39
C ARG A 138 12.31 3.39 -7.58
N PRO A 139 11.23 4.15 -7.40
CA PRO A 139 10.44 4.65 -8.52
C PRO A 139 11.31 5.46 -9.50
N LYS A 140 10.80 5.64 -10.73
CA LYS A 140 11.44 6.48 -11.74
C LYS A 140 11.62 7.90 -11.21
N ARG A 141 12.69 8.59 -11.62
CA ARG A 141 13.02 9.95 -11.16
C ARG A 141 11.85 10.93 -11.26
N ALA A 142 11.11 10.93 -12.36
CA ALA A 142 9.93 11.80 -12.52
C ALA A 142 8.85 11.54 -11.45
N VAL A 143 8.65 10.27 -11.06
CA VAL A 143 7.72 9.88 -10.00
C VAL A 143 8.22 10.31 -8.62
N LEU A 144 9.53 10.20 -8.37
CA LEU A 144 10.16 10.71 -7.15
C LEU A 144 9.96 12.23 -6.99
N GLU A 145 10.17 13.01 -8.05
CA GLU A 145 9.95 14.46 -8.00
C GLU A 145 8.47 14.80 -7.82
N LEU A 146 7.55 14.06 -8.45
CA LEU A 146 6.13 14.21 -8.20
C LEU A 146 5.78 13.91 -6.73
N GLY A 147 6.37 12.86 -6.15
CA GLY A 147 6.22 12.55 -4.73
C GLY A 147 6.73 13.67 -3.83
N ARG A 148 7.87 14.30 -4.17
CA ARG A 148 8.39 15.48 -3.44
C ARG A 148 7.47 16.69 -3.54
N PHE A 149 6.87 16.91 -4.70
CA PHE A 149 5.85 17.94 -4.84
C PHE A 149 4.63 17.61 -3.96
N MET A 150 4.08 16.40 -4.10
CA MET A 150 2.90 15.94 -3.37
C MET A 150 3.06 16.02 -1.85
N LYS A 151 4.17 15.52 -1.28
CA LYS A 151 4.42 15.62 0.18
C LYS A 151 4.47 17.07 0.67
N THR A 152 4.83 18.01 -0.20
CA THR A 152 4.95 19.44 0.13
C THR A 152 3.64 20.20 -0.01
N VAL A 153 2.84 19.89 -1.02
CA VAL A 153 1.63 20.68 -1.35
C VAL A 153 0.31 19.98 -1.05
N GLY A 154 0.29 18.66 -0.88
CA GLY A 154 -0.94 17.88 -0.66
C GLY A 154 -1.60 18.23 0.69
N PHE A 155 -2.91 18.12 0.83
CA PHE A 155 -3.57 18.37 2.11
C PHE A 155 -4.93 17.69 2.18
N GLY A 156 -5.42 17.52 3.41
CA GLY A 156 -6.76 17.03 3.71
C GLY A 156 -7.08 15.70 3.02
N GLU A 157 -8.20 15.66 2.30
CA GLU A 157 -8.75 14.46 1.68
C GLU A 157 -7.80 13.73 0.72
N ALA A 158 -6.86 14.42 0.06
CA ALA A 158 -5.90 13.74 -0.82
C ALA A 158 -4.86 12.93 -0.04
N ALA A 159 -4.53 13.34 1.19
CA ALA A 159 -3.62 12.59 2.04
C ALA A 159 -4.28 11.26 2.42
N TYR A 160 -5.43 11.32 3.07
CA TYR A 160 -6.13 10.14 3.59
C TYR A 160 -6.73 9.24 2.50
N ALA A 161 -7.28 9.80 1.41
CA ALA A 161 -7.70 8.97 0.28
C ALA A 161 -6.52 8.39 -0.49
N GLY A 162 -5.35 9.04 -0.42
CA GLY A 162 -4.08 8.52 -0.91
C GLY A 162 -3.65 7.27 -0.17
N ILE A 163 -3.74 7.26 1.17
CA ILE A 163 -3.47 6.08 2.03
C ILE A 163 -4.23 4.86 1.51
N LEU A 164 -5.54 4.96 1.38
CA LEU A 164 -6.40 3.84 0.97
C LEU A 164 -6.02 3.21 -0.38
N VAL A 165 -5.45 3.99 -1.28
CA VAL A 165 -5.14 3.53 -2.64
C VAL A 165 -4.03 2.49 -2.65
N ALA A 166 -2.97 2.67 -1.86
CA ALA A 166 -1.90 1.69 -1.78
C ALA A 166 -2.34 0.52 -0.88
N GLU A 167 -2.88 0.86 0.28
CA GLU A 167 -3.07 -0.09 1.36
C GLU A 167 -4.12 -1.16 1.05
N GLU A 168 -5.21 -0.81 0.35
CA GLU A 168 -6.20 -1.83 -0.01
C GLU A 168 -5.70 -2.82 -1.07
N VAL A 169 -4.83 -2.38 -1.99
CA VAL A 169 -4.23 -3.28 -2.98
C VAL A 169 -3.22 -4.19 -2.32
N LEU A 170 -2.36 -3.63 -1.46
CA LEU A 170 -1.35 -4.37 -0.73
C LEU A 170 -1.97 -5.34 0.28
N ASP A 171 -3.05 -4.97 0.97
CA ASP A 171 -3.73 -5.82 1.96
C ASP A 171 -4.16 -7.17 1.37
N VAL A 172 -4.79 -7.17 0.19
CA VAL A 172 -5.20 -8.41 -0.47
C VAL A 172 -4.00 -9.25 -0.89
N MET A 173 -2.96 -8.62 -1.46
CA MET A 173 -1.71 -9.30 -1.83
C MET A 173 -1.06 -9.96 -0.62
N GLN A 174 -0.90 -9.21 0.47
CA GLN A 174 -0.23 -9.66 1.69
C GLN A 174 -1.02 -10.73 2.43
N ARG A 175 -2.36 -10.67 2.41
CA ARG A 175 -3.23 -11.72 2.96
C ARG A 175 -3.07 -13.07 2.25
N ASP A 176 -2.83 -13.06 0.95
CA ASP A 176 -2.53 -14.29 0.21
C ASP A 176 -1.13 -14.79 0.57
N TRP A 177 -0.13 -13.90 0.55
CA TRP A 177 1.26 -14.27 0.81
C TRP A 177 1.47 -14.83 2.22
N MET A 178 0.80 -14.27 3.25
CA MET A 178 0.95 -14.74 4.63
C MET A 178 0.39 -16.15 4.84
N ARG A 179 -0.51 -16.63 3.97
CA ARG A 179 -1.17 -17.95 4.07
C ARG A 179 -0.50 -19.01 3.20
N ASP A 180 0.35 -18.61 2.26
CA ASP A 180 0.97 -19.51 1.29
C ASP A 180 2.27 -20.12 1.84
N GLU A 181 2.26 -21.43 2.07
CA GLU A 181 3.42 -22.15 2.61
C GLU A 181 4.64 -22.16 1.66
N ARG A 182 4.45 -21.86 0.38
CA ARG A 182 5.55 -21.69 -0.60
C ARG A 182 6.33 -20.39 -0.39
N VAL A 183 5.76 -19.43 0.36
CA VAL A 183 6.39 -18.16 0.70
C VAL A 183 7.29 -18.32 1.92
N VAL A 184 8.48 -17.72 1.84
CA VAL A 184 9.50 -17.80 2.88
C VAL A 184 8.94 -17.33 4.24
N PRO A 185 9.15 -18.08 5.34
CA PRO A 185 8.44 -17.84 6.60
C PRO A 185 8.50 -16.41 7.14
N PHE A 186 9.67 -15.78 7.13
CA PHE A 186 9.81 -14.41 7.66
C PHE A 186 8.99 -13.39 6.85
N VAL A 187 8.83 -13.57 5.54
CA VAL A 187 7.98 -12.69 4.72
C VAL A 187 6.52 -12.89 5.09
N ARG A 188 6.08 -14.13 5.37
CA ARG A 188 4.71 -14.37 5.86
C ARG A 188 4.45 -13.68 7.19
N THR A 189 5.42 -13.68 8.11
CA THR A 189 5.33 -12.96 9.38
C THR A 189 5.25 -11.45 9.18
N ILE A 190 6.11 -10.89 8.31
CA ILE A 190 6.06 -9.46 7.92
C ILE A 190 4.67 -9.08 7.41
N ASN A 191 4.11 -9.87 6.49
CA ASN A 191 2.79 -9.62 5.93
C ASN A 191 1.68 -9.75 6.97
N ASN A 192 1.76 -10.73 7.88
CA ASN A 192 0.80 -10.88 8.97
C ASN A 192 0.78 -9.66 9.89
N ILE A 193 1.96 -9.17 10.29
CA ILE A 193 2.08 -7.97 11.13
C ILE A 193 1.42 -6.79 10.40
N HIS A 194 1.87 -6.50 9.18
CA HIS A 194 1.39 -5.36 8.40
C HIS A 194 -0.14 -5.39 8.22
N VAL A 195 -0.69 -6.52 7.77
CA VAL A 195 -2.14 -6.69 7.54
C VAL A 195 -2.99 -6.46 8.79
N VAL A 196 -2.51 -6.89 9.96
CA VAL A 196 -3.24 -6.69 11.22
C VAL A 196 -3.26 -5.21 11.60
N GLU A 197 -2.14 -4.52 11.45
CA GLU A 197 -2.00 -3.11 11.84
C GLU A 197 -2.71 -2.18 10.83
N GLU A 198 -2.51 -2.39 9.54
CA GLU A 198 -3.05 -1.59 8.43
C GLU A 198 -4.59 -1.61 8.36
N SER A 199 -5.23 -2.68 8.86
CA SER A 199 -6.69 -2.74 8.98
C SER A 199 -7.29 -1.57 9.77
N ARG A 200 -6.51 -1.04 10.73
CA ARG A 200 -6.90 0.11 11.56
C ARG A 200 -6.68 1.43 10.84
N HIS A 201 -5.53 1.57 10.18
CA HIS A 201 -5.17 2.77 9.42
C HIS A 201 -6.16 2.98 8.27
N MET A 202 -6.49 1.93 7.51
CA MET A 202 -7.56 1.98 6.51
C MET A 202 -8.92 2.43 7.07
N LYS A 203 -9.27 2.02 8.30
CA LYS A 203 -10.53 2.46 8.92
C LYS A 203 -10.50 3.95 9.25
N PHE A 204 -9.40 4.44 9.80
CA PHE A 204 -9.19 5.86 10.08
C PHE A 204 -9.17 6.70 8.79
N ALA A 205 -8.43 6.26 7.78
CA ALA A 205 -8.31 6.96 6.50
C ALA A 205 -9.66 7.09 5.76
N ARG A 206 -10.53 6.07 5.80
CA ARG A 206 -11.90 6.18 5.24
C ARG A 206 -12.74 7.22 5.98
N ASP A 207 -12.59 7.30 7.30
CA ASP A 207 -13.31 8.24 8.15
C ASP A 207 -12.86 9.69 7.90
N GLU A 208 -11.54 9.94 7.96
CA GLU A 208 -10.94 11.23 7.63
C GLU A 208 -11.29 11.68 6.21
N THR A 209 -11.21 10.78 5.23
CA THR A 209 -11.59 11.09 3.85
C THR A 209 -13.03 11.59 3.76
N ARG A 210 -13.99 10.93 4.43
CA ARG A 210 -15.39 11.38 4.43
C ARG A 210 -15.54 12.74 5.09
N ARG A 211 -14.89 12.98 6.22
CA ARG A 211 -14.93 14.26 6.94
C ARG A 211 -14.37 15.42 6.13
N HIS A 212 -13.20 15.26 5.55
CA HIS A 212 -12.61 16.29 4.69
C HIS A 212 -13.49 16.56 3.47
N LEU A 213 -14.06 15.51 2.86
CA LEU A 213 -14.98 15.65 1.74
C LEU A 213 -16.33 16.27 2.10
N ALA A 214 -16.83 16.13 3.33
CA ALA A 214 -18.07 16.77 3.76
C ALA A 214 -17.98 18.30 3.69
N ARG A 215 -16.76 18.85 3.86
CA ARG A 215 -16.47 20.28 3.78
C ARG A 215 -15.97 20.73 2.41
N ALA A 216 -15.78 19.80 1.47
CA ALA A 216 -15.21 20.09 0.16
C ALA A 216 -16.25 20.61 -0.85
N SER A 217 -15.92 21.73 -1.51
CA SER A 217 -16.67 22.23 -2.67
C SER A 217 -16.60 21.25 -3.84
N ARG A 218 -17.53 21.37 -4.80
CA ARG A 218 -17.52 20.51 -6.00
C ARG A 218 -16.19 20.60 -6.79
N PRO A 219 -15.64 21.80 -7.10
CA PRO A 219 -14.35 21.88 -7.78
C PRO A 219 -13.21 21.22 -7.00
N ARG A 220 -13.17 21.43 -5.68
CA ARG A 220 -12.19 20.80 -4.79
C ARG A 220 -12.30 19.28 -4.86
N ARG A 221 -13.51 18.71 -4.73
CA ARG A 221 -13.72 17.26 -4.86
C ARG A 221 -13.23 16.70 -6.19
N HIS A 222 -13.52 17.38 -7.31
CA HIS A 222 -13.07 16.93 -8.64
C HIS A 222 -11.54 16.97 -8.77
N PHE A 223 -10.90 18.00 -8.24
CA PHE A 223 -9.44 18.08 -8.20
C PHE A 223 -8.85 16.93 -7.38
N GLN A 224 -9.41 16.64 -6.22
CA GLN A 224 -8.90 15.58 -5.33
C GLN A 224 -9.12 14.19 -5.92
N ALA A 225 -10.27 13.96 -6.56
CA ALA A 225 -10.53 12.75 -7.33
C ALA A 225 -9.42 12.49 -8.37
N LEU A 226 -8.98 13.54 -9.07
CA LEU A 226 -7.89 13.44 -10.04
C LEU A 226 -6.55 13.17 -9.36
N VAL A 227 -6.24 13.87 -8.27
CA VAL A 227 -4.99 13.68 -7.50
C VAL A 227 -4.86 12.24 -6.98
N VAL A 228 -5.92 11.71 -6.37
CA VAL A 228 -5.95 10.33 -5.83
C VAL A 228 -5.77 9.31 -6.96
N ALA A 229 -6.40 9.52 -8.11
CA ALA A 229 -6.26 8.62 -9.25
C ALA A 229 -4.85 8.67 -9.88
N ILE A 230 -4.23 9.85 -9.91
CA ILE A 230 -2.84 10.01 -10.35
C ILE A 230 -1.88 9.30 -9.38
N ALA A 231 -2.08 9.47 -8.07
CA ALA A 231 -1.30 8.78 -7.06
C ALA A 231 -1.42 7.26 -7.22
N ALA A 232 -2.64 6.74 -7.37
CA ALA A 232 -2.90 5.32 -7.65
C ALA A 232 -2.12 4.80 -8.85
N TYR A 233 -2.20 5.51 -9.97
CA TYR A 233 -1.48 5.12 -11.17
C TYR A 233 0.03 5.00 -10.93
N TYR A 234 0.64 5.96 -10.24
CA TYR A 234 2.09 5.93 -10.02
C TYR A 234 2.54 4.94 -8.96
N ILE A 235 1.73 4.68 -7.92
CA ILE A 235 2.01 3.65 -6.92
C ILE A 235 1.97 2.27 -7.59
N ILE A 236 0.85 1.94 -8.24
CA ILE A 236 0.65 0.62 -8.88
C ILE A 236 1.70 0.35 -9.96
N THR A 237 2.03 1.35 -10.78
CA THR A 237 3.06 1.19 -11.82
C THR A 237 4.50 1.19 -11.29
N SER A 238 4.70 1.44 -9.99
CA SER A 238 6.01 1.36 -9.33
C SER A 238 6.23 0.06 -8.55
N LEU A 239 5.17 -0.71 -8.27
CA LEU A 239 5.25 -1.96 -7.49
C LEU A 239 6.29 -2.95 -8.06
N VAL A 240 6.39 -3.03 -9.39
CA VAL A 240 7.33 -3.91 -10.08
C VAL A 240 8.43 -3.08 -10.74
N ASN A 241 9.59 -3.01 -10.10
CA ASN A 241 10.76 -2.33 -10.64
C ASN A 241 11.39 -3.16 -11.78
N PRO A 242 11.69 -2.61 -12.96
CA PRO A 242 12.31 -3.35 -14.06
C PRO A 242 13.63 -4.07 -13.72
N GLU A 243 14.39 -3.60 -12.72
CA GLU A 243 15.65 -4.23 -12.29
C GLU A 243 15.43 -5.62 -11.67
N VAL A 244 14.22 -5.93 -11.17
CA VAL A 244 13.91 -7.27 -10.62
C VAL A 244 14.13 -8.38 -11.65
N TYR A 245 13.84 -8.11 -12.93
CA TYR A 245 14.03 -9.07 -14.02
C TYR A 245 15.51 -9.34 -14.28
N VAL A 246 16.34 -8.29 -14.24
CA VAL A 246 17.80 -8.43 -14.42
C VAL A 246 18.38 -9.28 -13.30
N ARG A 247 17.93 -9.08 -12.07
CA ARG A 247 18.40 -9.85 -10.91
C ARG A 247 17.97 -11.32 -10.93
N ALA A 248 16.80 -11.60 -11.50
CA ALA A 248 16.36 -12.96 -11.78
C ALA A 248 17.04 -13.60 -13.01
N GLY A 249 17.99 -12.91 -13.66
CA GLY A 249 18.69 -13.41 -14.84
C GLY A 249 17.83 -13.46 -16.10
N LEU A 250 16.83 -12.59 -16.20
CA LEU A 250 15.90 -12.50 -17.33
C LEU A 250 16.26 -11.35 -18.27
N ASP A 251 15.81 -11.43 -19.52
CA ASP A 251 15.78 -10.33 -20.46
C ASP A 251 14.72 -9.30 -20.00
N PRO A 252 15.15 -8.11 -19.53
CA PRO A 252 14.23 -7.12 -18.98
C PRO A 252 13.28 -6.55 -20.05
N GLU A 253 13.67 -6.49 -21.32
CA GLU A 253 12.82 -5.93 -22.37
C GLU A 253 11.69 -6.90 -22.73
N ARG A 254 12.01 -8.20 -22.83
CA ARG A 254 10.98 -9.23 -22.99
C ARG A 254 10.08 -9.31 -21.76
N ALA A 255 10.65 -9.37 -20.56
CA ALA A 255 9.90 -9.46 -19.31
C ALA A 255 8.91 -8.29 -19.16
N ARG A 256 9.34 -7.05 -19.39
CA ARG A 256 8.45 -5.87 -19.35
C ARG A 256 7.31 -5.96 -20.36
N ARG A 257 7.59 -6.44 -21.57
CA ARG A 257 6.56 -6.61 -22.61
C ARG A 257 5.52 -7.66 -22.21
N GLU A 258 5.97 -8.81 -21.71
CA GLU A 258 5.06 -9.88 -21.29
C GLU A 258 4.27 -9.51 -20.03
N ALA A 259 4.92 -8.91 -19.03
CA ALA A 259 4.24 -8.38 -17.84
C ALA A 259 3.17 -7.33 -18.21
N ALA A 260 3.47 -6.42 -19.14
CA ALA A 260 2.51 -5.43 -19.62
C ALA A 260 1.31 -6.04 -20.37
N ALA A 261 1.48 -7.22 -20.98
CA ALA A 261 0.43 -7.97 -21.66
C ALA A 261 -0.28 -8.99 -20.75
N ASN A 262 0.19 -9.20 -19.52
CA ASN A 262 -0.30 -10.25 -18.64
C ASN A 262 -1.71 -9.95 -18.08
N GLU A 263 -2.74 -10.54 -18.67
CA GLU A 263 -4.13 -10.36 -18.23
C GLU A 263 -4.44 -11.04 -16.88
N HIS A 264 -3.70 -12.09 -16.51
CA HIS A 264 -3.85 -12.73 -15.19
C HIS A 264 -3.47 -11.73 -14.09
N TYR A 265 -2.29 -11.12 -14.20
CA TYR A 265 -1.82 -10.13 -13.23
C TYR A 265 -2.75 -8.90 -13.16
N LYS A 266 -3.21 -8.39 -14.32
CA LYS A 266 -4.18 -7.28 -14.37
C LYS A 266 -5.52 -7.64 -13.74
N ALA A 267 -5.98 -8.88 -13.91
CA ALA A 267 -7.22 -9.34 -13.30
C ALA A 267 -7.11 -9.42 -11.77
N LEU A 268 -5.97 -9.89 -11.25
CA LEU A 268 -5.69 -9.89 -9.82
C LEU A 268 -5.66 -8.47 -9.25
N LEU A 269 -5.01 -7.52 -9.93
CA LEU A 269 -5.02 -6.10 -9.51
C LEU A 269 -6.43 -5.50 -9.49
N ARG A 270 -7.26 -5.77 -10.51
CA ARG A 270 -8.66 -5.30 -10.52
C ARG A 270 -9.47 -5.91 -9.37
N ALA A 271 -9.25 -7.19 -9.09
CA ALA A 271 -9.95 -7.89 -8.01
C ALA A 271 -9.54 -7.36 -6.63
N SER A 272 -8.25 -7.08 -6.40
CA SER A 272 -7.78 -6.58 -5.11
C SER A 272 -8.25 -5.17 -4.79
N CYS A 273 -8.43 -4.30 -5.80
CA CYS A 273 -8.91 -2.94 -5.56
C CYS A 273 -10.44 -2.78 -5.57
N ALA A 274 -11.22 -3.87 -5.57
CA ALA A 274 -12.68 -3.78 -5.64
C ALA A 274 -13.29 -2.96 -4.48
N GLY A 275 -12.86 -3.23 -3.24
CA GLY A 275 -13.30 -2.49 -2.05
C GLY A 275 -12.94 -1.00 -2.11
N LEU A 276 -11.75 -0.69 -2.62
CA LEU A 276 -11.28 0.68 -2.81
C LEU A 276 -12.18 1.40 -3.82
N MET A 277 -12.48 0.76 -4.96
CA MET A 277 -13.34 1.35 -5.99
C MET A 277 -14.76 1.59 -5.46
N GLU A 278 -15.31 0.67 -4.67
CA GLU A 278 -16.60 0.86 -3.99
C GLU A 278 -16.57 2.06 -3.03
N PHE A 279 -15.52 2.18 -2.21
CA PHE A 279 -15.37 3.31 -1.31
C PHE A 279 -15.25 4.64 -2.07
N LEU A 280 -14.37 4.71 -3.08
CA LEU A 280 -14.18 5.91 -3.90
C LEU A 280 -15.46 6.29 -4.66
N ALA A 281 -16.24 5.32 -5.11
CA ALA A 281 -17.57 5.55 -5.69
C ALA A 281 -18.51 6.18 -4.67
N SER A 282 -18.59 5.62 -3.45
CA SER A 282 -19.42 6.14 -2.36
C SER A 282 -19.03 7.57 -1.96
N ALA A 283 -17.73 7.90 -2.04
CA ALA A 283 -17.17 9.21 -1.76
C ALA A 283 -17.28 10.20 -2.94
N ARG A 284 -17.83 9.76 -4.08
CA ARG A 284 -17.93 10.53 -5.35
C ARG A 284 -16.57 11.00 -5.88
N LEU A 285 -15.56 10.15 -5.77
CA LEU A 285 -14.21 10.39 -6.28
C LEU A 285 -13.94 9.73 -7.64
N LEU A 286 -14.88 8.95 -8.18
CA LEU A 286 -14.76 8.35 -9.52
C LEU A 286 -15.25 9.29 -10.64
N THR A 287 -14.55 10.42 -10.81
CA THR A 287 -14.85 11.36 -11.90
C THR A 287 -14.35 10.85 -13.26
N ARG A 288 -14.90 11.36 -14.39
CA ARG A 288 -14.43 10.95 -15.74
C ARG A 288 -12.91 11.09 -15.94
N PRO A 289 -12.25 12.19 -15.51
CA PRO A 289 -10.79 12.29 -15.58
C PRO A 289 -10.08 11.25 -14.69
N ALA A 290 -10.59 11.00 -13.47
CA ALA A 290 -10.01 10.00 -12.56
C ALA A 290 -10.07 8.58 -13.15
N LEU A 291 -11.20 8.20 -13.76
CA LEU A 291 -11.40 6.91 -14.42
C LEU A 291 -10.36 6.62 -15.52
N HIS A 292 -9.80 7.65 -16.17
CA HIS A 292 -8.73 7.46 -17.15
C HIS A 292 -7.48 6.84 -16.51
N PHE A 293 -7.09 7.33 -15.33
CA PHE A 293 -5.90 6.84 -14.63
C PHE A 293 -6.12 5.45 -14.03
N TYR A 294 -7.30 5.20 -13.43
CA TYR A 294 -7.63 3.87 -12.91
C TYR A 294 -7.64 2.79 -14.01
N LYS A 295 -8.17 3.11 -15.21
CA LYS A 295 -8.09 2.20 -16.38
C LYS A 295 -6.64 1.94 -16.80
N ARG A 296 -5.82 3.00 -16.89
CA ARG A 296 -4.39 2.86 -17.23
C ARG A 296 -3.60 2.07 -16.20
N ALA A 297 -4.03 2.07 -14.94
CA ALA A 297 -3.44 1.30 -13.86
C ALA A 297 -3.97 -0.15 -13.78
N ASN A 298 -4.97 -0.52 -14.59
CA ASN A 298 -5.69 -1.79 -14.52
C ASN A 298 -6.37 -2.01 -13.16
N LEU A 299 -7.01 -0.96 -12.62
CA LEU A 299 -7.81 -1.04 -11.38
C LEU A 299 -9.32 -1.11 -11.65
N ILE A 300 -9.76 -0.92 -12.89
CA ILE A 300 -11.16 -1.05 -13.35
C ILE A 300 -11.22 -1.58 -14.78
#